data_AF-A0A967LL88-F1
#
_entry.id   AF-A0A967LL88-F1
#
_cell.length_a   1.000
_cell.length_b   1.000
_cell.length_c   1.000
_cell.angle_alpha   90.00
_cell.angle_beta   90.00
_cell.angle_gamma   90.00
#
_symmetry.space_group_name_H-M   'P 1'
#
loop_
_entity.id
_entity.type
_entity.pdbx_description
1 polymer ?
#
loop_
_entity_poly.entity_id
_entity_poly.type
_entity_poly.pdbx_seq_one_letter_code
_entity_poly.pdbx_strand_id
1 'polypeptide(L)'
;AGQLLQGPAYAVPLALDRAGLTMADIDLWEMHEAFAAQVLSNLQALDSDTFARDELGRSGKVGILPEDRINVMGGSIAIGHPFGATGGRLTITLL
;
A
#
# COMPACT_ATOMS: atom_id res chain seq x y z
N ALA A 1 -9.91 -17.38 2.39
CA ALA A 1 -10.06 -16.73 1.08
C ALA A 1 -9.66 -15.28 1.28
N GLY A 2 -8.57 -14.82 0.67
CA GLY A 2 -8.09 -13.44 0.90
C GLY A 2 -9.07 -12.40 0.37
N GLN A 3 -9.21 -11.27 1.06
CA GLN A 3 -9.98 -10.14 0.55
C GLN A 3 -9.37 -9.63 -0.77
N LEU A 4 -10.18 -9.61 -1.83
CA LEU A 4 -9.80 -9.22 -3.20
C LEU A 4 -9.09 -7.85 -3.27
N LEU A 5 -9.47 -6.91 -2.42
CA LEU A 5 -8.99 -5.52 -2.43
C LEU A 5 -7.82 -5.26 -1.46
N GLN A 6 -7.33 -6.29 -0.76
CA GLN A 6 -6.19 -6.17 0.15
C GLN A 6 -4.85 -6.54 -0.48
N GLY A 7 -4.76 -6.51 -1.82
CA GLY A 7 -3.51 -6.75 -2.55
C GLY A 7 -2.29 -6.01 -1.94
N PRO A 8 -2.36 -4.70 -1.66
CA PRO A 8 -1.26 -3.97 -1.03
C PRO A 8 -0.81 -4.54 0.32
N ALA A 9 -1.73 -4.96 1.20
CA ALA A 9 -1.41 -5.51 2.52
C ALA A 9 -0.52 -6.76 2.46
N TYR A 10 -0.61 -7.55 1.37
CA TYR A 10 0.25 -8.71 1.14
C TYR A 10 1.46 -8.39 0.24
N ALA A 11 1.32 -7.48 -0.72
CA ALA A 11 2.37 -7.18 -1.70
C ALA A 11 3.47 -6.27 -1.16
N VAL A 12 3.11 -5.26 -0.36
CA VAL A 12 4.06 -4.30 0.25
C VAL A 12 5.13 -5.01 1.09
N PRO A 13 4.79 -5.86 2.08
CA PRO A 13 5.80 -6.55 2.89
C PRO A 13 6.76 -7.38 2.03
N LEU A 14 6.24 -8.08 1.02
CA LEU A 14 7.06 -8.88 0.11
C LEU A 14 8.01 -8.03 -0.74
N ALA A 15 7.56 -6.86 -1.19
CA ALA A 15 8.40 -5.93 -1.96
C ALA A 15 9.52 -5.34 -1.09
N LEU A 16 9.20 -4.94 0.15
CA LEU A 16 10.16 -4.42 1.12
C LEU A 16 11.22 -5.47 1.46
N ASP A 17 10.82 -6.70 1.76
CA ASP A 17 11.75 -7.79 2.10
C ASP A 17 12.70 -8.09 0.94
N ARG A 18 12.20 -8.06 -0.31
CA ARG A 18 13.03 -8.24 -1.52
C ARG A 18 14.03 -7.11 -1.74
N ALA A 19 13.65 -5.89 -1.38
CA ALA A 19 14.53 -4.73 -1.47
C ALA A 19 15.50 -4.64 -0.28
N GLY A 20 15.29 -5.40 0.80
CA GLY A 20 16.03 -5.26 2.05
C GLY A 20 15.74 -3.94 2.77
N LEU A 21 14.55 -3.38 2.56
CA LEU A 21 14.11 -2.10 3.11
C LEU A 21 12.97 -2.30 4.11
N THR A 22 12.74 -1.28 4.93
CA THR A 22 11.60 -1.16 5.82
C THR A 22 10.67 -0.04 5.35
N MET A 23 9.45 0.05 5.89
CA MET A 23 8.56 1.17 5.58
C MET A 23 9.17 2.53 5.93
N ALA A 24 10.04 2.59 6.94
CA ALA A 24 10.70 3.84 7.36
C ALA A 24 11.73 4.35 6.34
N ASP A 25 12.24 3.47 5.48
CA ASP A 25 13.20 3.82 4.43
C ASP A 25 12.52 4.38 3.17
N ILE A 26 11.18 4.37 3.12
CA ILE A 26 10.41 4.85 1.97
C ILE A 26 9.89 6.27 2.23
N ASP A 27 10.37 7.21 1.43
CA ASP A 27 10.04 8.62 1.55
C ASP A 27 8.71 9.01 0.91
N LEU A 28 8.29 8.30 -0.16
CA LEU A 28 7.08 8.61 -0.92
C LEU A 28 6.37 7.34 -1.38
N TRP A 29 5.04 7.36 -1.32
CA TRP A 29 4.16 6.26 -1.69
C TRP A 29 3.10 6.72 -2.69
N GLU A 30 2.93 5.95 -3.76
CA GLU A 30 1.78 6.04 -4.65
C GLU A 30 1.02 4.71 -4.56
N MET A 31 -0.22 4.76 -4.07
CA MET A 31 -1.12 3.62 -3.98
C MET A 31 -2.29 3.82 -4.94
N HIS A 32 -2.66 2.76 -5.66
CA HIS A 32 -3.92 2.77 -6.40
C HIS A 32 -5.10 2.91 -5.43
N GLU A 33 -5.75 4.07 -5.46
CA GLU A 33 -6.97 4.33 -4.69
C GLU A 33 -8.21 3.82 -5.44
N ALA A 34 -8.58 2.55 -5.27
CA ALA A 34 -9.83 2.06 -5.86
C ALA A 34 -11.05 2.66 -5.16
N PHE A 35 -10.99 2.75 -3.83
CA PHE A 35 -11.98 3.40 -2.95
C PHE A 35 -11.28 3.90 -1.69
N ALA A 36 -11.82 4.94 -1.04
CA ALA A 36 -11.24 5.45 0.21
C ALA A 36 -11.16 4.36 1.29
N ALA A 37 -12.25 3.59 1.46
CA ALA A 37 -12.29 2.47 2.41
C ALA A 37 -11.29 1.35 2.06
N GLN A 38 -10.97 1.15 0.77
CA GLN A 38 -9.98 0.15 0.36
C GLN A 38 -8.58 0.58 0.79
N VAL A 39 -8.20 1.84 0.59
CA VAL A 39 -6.91 2.38 1.04
C VAL A 39 -6.80 2.26 2.55
N LEU A 40 -7.79 2.80 3.29
CA LEU A 40 -7.78 2.76 4.76
C LEU A 40 -7.74 1.34 5.31
N SER A 41 -8.44 0.40 4.69
CA SER A 41 -8.39 -1.02 5.08
C SER A 41 -7.01 -1.66 4.87
N ASN A 42 -6.30 -1.28 3.80
CA ASN A 42 -4.93 -1.75 3.59
C ASN A 42 -3.95 -1.13 4.59
N LEU A 43 -4.07 0.17 4.87
CA LEU A 43 -3.23 0.84 5.87
C LEU A 43 -3.44 0.22 7.27
N GLN A 44 -4.70 -0.04 7.65
CA GLN A 44 -5.00 -0.71 8.91
C GLN A 44 -4.43 -2.13 8.98
N ALA A 45 -4.44 -2.87 7.88
CA ALA A 45 -3.85 -4.21 7.83
C ALA A 45 -2.32 -4.16 7.99
N LEU A 46 -1.65 -3.21 7.34
CA LEU A 46 -0.20 -3.01 7.45
C LEU A 46 0.23 -2.59 8.87
N ASP A 47 -0.63 -1.86 9.60
CA ASP A 47 -0.41 -1.44 10.99
C ASP A 47 -0.91 -2.46 12.05
N SER A 48 -1.43 -3.62 11.65
CA SER A 48 -1.99 -4.61 12.58
C SER A 48 -1.02 -5.75 12.88
N ASP A 49 -0.62 -5.89 14.15
CA ASP A 49 0.17 -7.05 14.61
C ASP A 49 -0.61 -8.37 14.45
N THR A 50 -1.93 -8.32 14.58
CA THR A 50 -2.78 -9.51 14.39
C THR A 50 -2.79 -9.94 12.93
N PHE A 51 -2.99 -9.01 12.00
CA PHE A 51 -2.90 -9.32 10.58
C PHE A 51 -1.51 -9.86 10.22
N ALA A 52 -0.45 -9.23 10.73
CA ALA A 52 0.90 -9.67 10.45
C ALA A 52 1.19 -11.10 10.92
N ARG A 53 0.71 -11.50 12.11
CA ARG A 53 0.86 -12.87 12.60
C ARG A 53 -0.01 -13.86 11.83
N ASP A 54 -1.30 -13.56 11.71
CA ASP A 54 -2.30 -14.53 11.30
C ASP A 54 -2.33 -14.71 9.77
N GLU A 55 -2.05 -13.64 9.01
CA GLU A 55 -2.12 -13.63 7.54
C GLU A 55 -0.74 -13.60 6.87
N LEU A 56 0.26 -12.95 7.49
CA LEU A 56 1.59 -12.80 6.89
C LEU A 56 2.66 -13.71 7.51
N GLY A 57 2.37 -14.37 8.64
CA GLY A 57 3.35 -15.19 9.37
C GLY A 57 4.54 -14.39 9.92
N ARG A 58 4.38 -13.08 10.12
CA ARG A 58 5.40 -12.17 10.67
C ARG A 58 5.23 -12.01 12.19
N SER A 59 6.32 -11.71 12.89
CA SER A 59 6.31 -11.51 14.34
C SER A 59 5.69 -10.18 14.78
N GLY A 60 5.59 -9.20 13.88
CA GLY A 60 4.99 -7.89 14.14
C GLY A 60 4.53 -7.23 12.85
N LYS A 61 3.75 -6.16 13.00
CA LYS A 61 3.18 -5.37 11.90
C LYS A 61 4.23 -4.91 10.88
N VAL A 62 3.76 -4.65 9.66
CA VAL A 62 4.62 -4.21 8.55
C VAL A 62 5.08 -2.77 8.77
N GLY A 63 4.15 -1.90 9.18
CA GLY A 63 4.44 -0.52 9.52
C GLY A 63 3.26 0.42 9.28
N ILE A 64 3.46 1.67 9.73
CA ILE A 64 2.53 2.77 9.53
C ILE A 64 3.01 3.57 8.33
N LEU A 65 2.09 3.89 7.43
CA LEU A 65 2.34 4.82 6.33
C LEU A 65 1.89 6.23 6.74
N PRO A 66 2.80 7.22 6.80
CA PRO A 66 2.43 8.61 7.11
C PRO A 66 1.50 9.20 6.03
N GLU A 67 0.42 9.86 6.44
CA GLU A 67 -0.57 10.45 5.53
C GLU A 67 0.03 11.54 4.62
N ASP A 68 1.07 12.23 5.08
CA ASP A 68 1.78 13.27 4.33
C ASP A 68 2.75 12.71 3.27
N ARG A 69 2.85 11.37 3.14
CA ARG A 69 3.75 10.69 2.21
C ARG A 69 3.04 9.76 1.23
N ILE A 70 1.71 9.68 1.25
CA ILE A 70 0.92 8.86 0.32
C ILE A 70 0.09 9.73 -0.60
N ASN A 71 0.18 9.47 -1.91
CA ASN A 71 -0.66 10.11 -2.93
C ASN A 71 -0.67 11.64 -2.82
N VAL A 72 0.49 12.23 -2.54
CA VAL A 72 0.63 13.68 -2.22
C VAL A 72 0.23 14.59 -3.40
N MET A 73 0.21 14.04 -4.62
CA MET A 73 -0.23 14.72 -5.83
C MET A 73 -1.66 14.34 -6.25
N GLY A 74 -2.42 13.73 -5.34
CA GLY A 74 -3.75 13.16 -5.59
C GLY A 74 -3.67 11.75 -6.17
N GLY A 75 -4.61 10.89 -5.77
CA GLY A 75 -4.68 9.51 -6.25
C GLY A 75 -5.81 9.25 -7.25
N SER A 76 -6.07 7.96 -7.49
CA SER A 76 -7.03 7.51 -8.49
C SER A 76 -8.48 7.91 -8.20
N ILE A 77 -8.85 8.18 -6.94
CA ILE A 77 -10.18 8.69 -6.59
C ILE A 77 -10.39 10.08 -7.18
N ALA A 78 -9.36 10.93 -7.15
CA ALA A 78 -9.43 12.31 -7.61
C ALA A 78 -9.15 12.44 -9.11
N ILE A 79 -8.12 11.75 -9.62
CA ILE A 79 -7.63 11.88 -10.99
C ILE A 79 -8.40 10.97 -11.96
N GLY A 80 -8.77 9.77 -11.50
CA GLY A 80 -9.44 8.75 -12.29
C GLY A 80 -8.66 7.43 -12.40
N HIS A 81 -9.40 6.38 -12.71
CA HIS A 81 -8.90 5.00 -12.83
C HIS A 81 -9.23 4.39 -14.19
N PRO A 82 -8.48 4.70 -15.26
CA PRO A 82 -8.51 3.90 -16.47
C PRO A 82 -7.83 2.56 -16.21
N PHE A 83 -8.59 1.47 -16.36
CA PHE A 83 -8.11 0.10 -16.17
C PHE A 83 -6.91 -0.17 -17.10
N GLY A 84 -5.86 -0.80 -16.57
CA GLY A 84 -4.63 -1.11 -17.31
C GLY A 84 -3.66 0.07 -17.48
N ALA A 85 -4.12 1.32 -17.46
CA ALA A 85 -3.26 2.50 -17.62
C ALA A 85 -2.83 3.15 -16.28
N THR A 86 -3.63 2.97 -15.23
CA THR A 86 -3.39 3.56 -13.90
C THR A 86 -2.03 3.18 -13.31
N GLY A 87 -1.59 1.93 -13.51
CA GLY A 87 -0.28 1.47 -13.02
C GLY A 87 0.88 2.27 -13.60
N GLY A 88 0.85 2.55 -14.91
CA GLY A 88 1.86 3.38 -15.56
C GLY A 88 1.87 4.81 -15.01
N ARG A 89 0.68 5.39 -14.79
CA ARG A 89 0.57 6.73 -14.20
C ARG A 89 1.14 6.78 -12.78
N LEU A 90 0.81 5.82 -11.91
CA LEU A 90 1.35 5.74 -10.54
C LEU A 90 2.89 5.72 -10.55
N THR A 91 3.50 4.88 -11.38
CA THR A 91 4.96 4.80 -11.49
C THR A 91 5.58 6.10 -11.99
N ILE A 92 4.97 6.76 -12.98
CA ILE A 92 5.47 8.04 -13.50
C ILE A 92 5.31 9.17 -12.48
N THR A 93 4.25 9.18 -11.67
CA THR A 93 4.09 10.17 -10.60
C THR A 93 5.17 10.05 -9.52
N LEU A 94 5.72 8.86 -9.28
CA LEU A 94 6.80 8.63 -8.31
C LEU A 94 8.20 9.07 -8.77
N LEU A 95 8.42 9.25 -10.08
CA LEU A 95 9.71 9.59 -10.68
C LEU A 95 9.89 11.10 -10.84
#